data_AF-A0A7V7WJT6-F1
#
_entry.id   AF-A0A7V7WJT6-F1
#
_cell.length_a   1.000
_cell.length_b   1.000
_cell.length_c   1.000
_cell.angle_alpha   90.00
_cell.angle_beta   90.00
_cell.angle_gamma   90.00
#
_symmetry.space_group_name_H-M   'P 1'
#
loop_
_entity.id
_entity.type
_entity.pdbx_description
1 polymer ?
#
loop_
_entity_poly.entity_id
_entity_poly.type
_entity_poly.pdbx_seq_one_letter_code
_entity_poly.pdbx_strand_id
1 'polypeptide(L)'
;MKKAFPYFLLFFVFATSGPLAPLVRAEQKFDVEKAIAAGDHKSLAEYYRGQAAAYRQQAQKHKKMEVTYVEAQEYWGTTYLPKHCAELVKKSNEMAELYEKLAQAEEKLSMKK
;
A
#
# COMPACT_ATOMS: atom_id res chain seq x y z
N MET A 1 34.24 39.80 34.24
CA MET A 1 34.75 38.71 35.11
C MET A 1 33.84 37.51 34.95
N LYS A 2 34.23 36.54 34.12
CA LYS A 2 34.58 35.16 34.52
C LYS A 2 33.58 34.51 35.48
N LYS A 3 32.85 33.50 34.99
CA LYS A 3 32.84 32.14 35.56
C LYS A 3 32.40 31.15 34.48
N ALA A 4 33.38 30.41 33.99
CA ALA A 4 33.20 29.17 33.25
C ALA A 4 32.84 28.06 34.25
N PHE A 5 32.02 27.11 33.83
CA PHE A 5 31.94 25.80 34.48
C PHE A 5 31.81 24.72 33.40
N PRO A 6 32.87 23.90 33.20
CA PRO A 6 32.84 22.77 32.29
C PRO A 6 32.55 21.49 33.08
N TYR A 7 31.53 20.74 32.69
CA TYR A 7 31.37 19.33 33.03
C TYR A 7 30.94 18.63 31.74
N PHE A 8 31.90 18.01 31.05
CA PHE A 8 32.19 16.58 31.19
C PHE A 8 31.06 15.72 30.61
N LEU A 9 31.25 15.38 29.34
CA LEU A 9 31.04 14.04 28.76
C LEU A 9 30.02 13.15 29.50
N LEU A 10 28.83 13.05 28.92
CA LEU A 10 28.06 11.81 28.97
C LEU A 10 27.76 11.36 27.54
N PHE A 11 28.39 10.24 27.20
CA PHE A 11 28.08 9.37 26.08
C PHE A 11 26.57 9.15 25.98
N PHE A 12 25.96 9.54 24.86
CA PHE A 12 24.80 8.85 24.35
C PHE A 12 25.07 8.42 22.92
N VAL A 13 25.29 7.11 22.82
CA VAL A 13 25.02 6.20 21.70
C VAL A 13 24.72 6.91 20.38
N PHE A 14 25.65 6.70 19.45
CA PHE A 14 25.44 6.80 18.01
C PHE A 14 24.24 5.90 17.65
N ALA A 15 23.02 6.43 17.72
CA ALA A 15 21.93 5.91 16.92
C ALA A 15 22.30 6.28 15.49
N THR A 16 22.94 5.35 14.78
CA THR A 16 22.97 5.35 13.33
C THR A 16 21.52 5.30 12.87
N SER A 17 20.90 6.47 12.83
CA SER A 17 19.92 6.81 11.82
C SER A 17 20.67 6.69 10.50
N GLY A 18 20.91 5.43 10.08
CA GLY A 18 21.12 5.14 8.68
C GLY A 18 20.01 5.88 7.95
N PRO A 19 20.30 6.58 6.85
CA PRO A 19 19.27 7.28 6.13
C PRO A 19 18.16 6.25 5.90
N LEU A 20 16.96 6.53 6.44
CA LEU A 20 15.75 5.97 5.89
C LEU A 20 15.83 6.44 4.45
N ALA A 21 16.35 5.57 3.58
CA ALA A 21 16.35 5.80 2.16
C ALA A 21 14.91 6.21 1.84
N PRO A 22 14.69 7.40 1.27
CA PRO A 22 13.34 7.83 1.00
C PRO A 22 12.71 6.73 0.14
N LEU A 23 11.66 6.08 0.65
CA LEU A 23 10.70 5.32 -0.16
C LEU A 23 9.90 6.26 -1.07
N VAL A 24 10.51 7.36 -1.51
CA VAL A 24 10.08 8.14 -2.66
C VAL A 24 10.65 7.39 -3.86
N ARG A 25 10.07 6.23 -4.15
CA ARG A 25 10.05 5.78 -5.54
C ARG A 25 9.18 6.83 -6.23
N ALA A 26 9.81 7.70 -7.00
CA ALA A 26 9.11 8.58 -7.93
C ALA A 26 7.99 7.75 -8.58
N GLU A 27 6.77 8.29 -8.67
CA GLU A 27 5.65 7.66 -9.40
C GLU A 27 5.98 7.61 -10.89
N GLN A 28 6.97 6.78 -11.25
CA GLN A 28 7.16 6.36 -12.61
C GLN A 28 6.04 5.37 -12.88
N LYS A 29 5.02 5.85 -13.59
CA LYS A 29 3.89 5.05 -14.07
C LYS A 29 4.48 3.82 -14.77
N PHE A 30 4.17 2.63 -14.25
CA PHE A 30 4.66 1.39 -14.85
C PHE A 30 3.98 1.20 -16.21
N ASP A 31 4.79 1.03 -17.26
CA ASP A 31 4.33 0.82 -18.62
C ASP A 31 4.09 -0.68 -18.86
N VAL A 32 2.84 -1.09 -18.63
CA VAL A 32 2.41 -2.49 -18.77
C VAL A 32 2.57 -2.98 -20.20
N GLU A 33 2.24 -2.15 -21.20
CA GLU A 33 2.29 -2.55 -22.61
C GLU A 33 3.73 -2.82 -23.05
N LYS A 34 4.66 -1.95 -22.66
CA LYS A 34 6.08 -2.15 -22.90
C LYS A 34 6.60 -3.41 -22.22
N ALA A 35 6.21 -3.66 -20.97
CA ALA A 35 6.64 -4.86 -20.23
C ALA A 35 6.10 -6.16 -20.88
N ILE A 36 4.86 -6.15 -21.36
CA ILE A 36 4.27 -7.26 -22.14
C ILE A 36 5.06 -7.49 -23.43
N ALA A 37 5.32 -6.44 -24.21
CA ALA A 37 6.06 -6.54 -25.47
C ALA A 37 7.50 -7.05 -25.27
N ALA A 38 8.12 -6.71 -24.14
CA ALA A 38 9.46 -7.17 -23.77
C ALA A 38 9.48 -8.60 -23.20
N GLY A 39 8.33 -9.22 -22.93
CA GLY A 39 8.26 -10.49 -22.21
C GLY A 39 8.82 -10.39 -20.78
N ASP A 40 8.75 -9.20 -20.17
CA ASP A 40 9.25 -8.97 -18.81
C ASP A 40 8.24 -9.45 -17.76
N HIS A 41 8.07 -10.77 -17.73
CA HIS A 41 7.15 -11.48 -16.84
C HIS A 41 7.45 -11.21 -15.36
N LYS A 42 8.71 -10.96 -15.00
CA LYS A 42 9.07 -10.64 -13.61
C LYS A 42 8.52 -9.27 -13.20
N SER A 43 8.75 -8.23 -14.01
CA SER A 43 8.24 -6.89 -13.70
C SER A 43 6.70 -6.85 -13.74
N LEU A 44 6.06 -7.59 -14.65
CA LEU A 44 4.60 -7.73 -14.69
C LEU A 44 4.06 -8.38 -13.42
N ALA A 45 4.70 -9.45 -12.93
CA ALA A 45 4.31 -10.08 -11.67
C ALA A 45 4.39 -9.12 -10.49
N GLU A 46 5.48 -8.36 -10.37
CA GLU A 46 5.66 -7.35 -9.32
C GLU A 46 4.60 -6.23 -9.40
N TYR A 47 4.33 -5.73 -10.61
CA TYR A 47 3.30 -4.71 -10.84
C TYR A 47 1.92 -5.19 -10.40
N TYR A 48 1.50 -6.38 -10.84
CA TYR A 48 0.18 -6.91 -10.49
C TYR A 48 0.06 -7.21 -8.98
N ARG A 49 1.12 -7.66 -8.29
CA ARG A 49 1.11 -7.75 -6.82
C ARG A 49 0.90 -6.38 -6.16
N GLY A 50 1.54 -5.34 -6.69
CA GLY A 50 1.34 -3.96 -6.24
C GLY A 50 -0.12 -3.53 -6.37
N GLN A 51 -0.75 -3.79 -7.52
CA GLN A 51 -2.16 -3.52 -7.74
C GLN A 51 -3.06 -4.31 -6.77
N ALA A 52 -2.79 -5.60 -6.57
CA ALA A 52 -3.53 -6.42 -5.62
C ALA A 52 -3.47 -5.83 -4.19
N ALA A 53 -2.28 -5.42 -3.76
CA ALA A 53 -2.09 -4.77 -2.46
C ALA A 53 -2.85 -3.43 -2.35
N ALA A 54 -2.82 -2.60 -3.40
CA ALA A 54 -3.55 -1.33 -3.43
C ALA A 54 -5.07 -1.54 -3.28
N TYR A 55 -5.65 -2.51 -3.99
CA TYR A 55 -7.06 -2.85 -3.87
C TYR A 55 -7.43 -3.43 -2.49
N ARG A 56 -6.54 -4.23 -1.86
CA ARG A 56 -6.74 -4.66 -0.46
C ARG A 56 -6.77 -3.47 0.50
N GLN A 57 -5.89 -2.49 0.31
CA GLN A 57 -5.93 -1.27 1.12
C GLN A 57 -7.20 -0.47 0.89
N GLN A 58 -7.68 -0.39 -0.35
CA GLN A 58 -8.96 0.24 -0.67
C GLN A 58 -10.14 -0.45 0.01
N ALA A 59 -10.18 -1.79 -0.01
CA ALA A 59 -11.17 -2.58 0.71
C ALA A 59 -11.16 -2.25 2.21
N GLN A 60 -9.98 -2.18 2.84
CA GLN A 60 -9.86 -1.82 4.25
C GLN A 60 -10.35 -0.40 4.55
N LYS A 61 -10.05 0.57 3.67
CA LYS A 61 -10.56 1.94 3.81
C LYS A 61 -12.09 1.97 3.76
N HIS A 62 -12.70 1.32 2.76
CA HIS A 62 -14.16 1.24 2.67
C HIS A 62 -14.78 0.49 3.83
N LYS A 63 -14.11 -0.54 4.37
CA LYS A 63 -14.62 -1.25 5.54
C LYS A 63 -14.67 -0.36 6.78
N LYS A 64 -13.65 0.48 6.99
CA LYS A 64 -13.66 1.47 8.07
C LYS A 64 -14.78 2.48 7.89
N MET A 65 -14.98 2.98 6.67
CA MET A 65 -16.07 3.92 6.39
C MET A 65 -17.45 3.30 6.56
N GLU A 66 -17.64 2.04 6.17
CA GLU A 66 -18.89 1.30 6.40
C GLU A 66 -19.25 1.32 7.88
N VAL A 67 -18.30 0.99 8.77
CA VAL A 67 -18.51 1.00 10.23
C VAL A 67 -18.90 2.41 10.70
N THR A 68 -18.15 3.44 10.31
CA THR A 68 -18.46 4.83 10.67
C THR A 68 -19.86 5.24 10.21
N TYR A 69 -20.27 4.85 9.00
CA TYR A 69 -21.60 5.18 8.52
C TYR A 69 -22.70 4.39 9.23
N VAL A 70 -22.46 3.14 9.62
CA VAL A 70 -23.42 2.36 10.44
C VAL A 70 -23.63 3.04 11.79
N GLU A 71 -22.55 3.40 12.48
CA GLU A 71 -22.61 4.10 13.77
C GLU A 71 -23.33 5.46 13.63
N ALA A 72 -23.07 6.19 12.55
CA ALA A 72 -23.71 7.48 12.30
C ALA A 72 -25.23 7.39 12.04
N GLN A 73 -25.77 6.22 11.67
CA GLN A 73 -27.22 6.05 11.47
C GLN A 73 -28.02 6.25 12.76
N GLU A 74 -27.42 6.04 13.93
CA GLU A 74 -28.04 6.33 15.23
C GLU A 74 -28.37 7.83 15.38
N TYR A 75 -27.55 8.70 14.79
CA TYR A 75 -27.68 10.15 14.93
C TYR A 75 -28.34 10.82 13.72
N TRP A 76 -28.08 10.32 12.52
CA TRP A 76 -28.49 10.95 11.25
C TRP A 76 -29.57 10.16 10.52
N GLY A 77 -30.04 9.05 11.09
CA GLY A 77 -31.00 8.15 10.47
C GLY A 77 -30.38 7.26 9.39
N THR A 78 -31.18 6.34 8.86
CA THR A 78 -30.73 5.35 7.87
C THR A 78 -30.30 6.00 6.56
N THR A 79 -29.12 5.62 6.06
CA THR A 79 -28.58 6.07 4.77
C THR A 79 -28.15 4.89 3.90
N TYR A 80 -27.99 5.12 2.59
CA TYR A 80 -27.46 4.10 1.65
C TYR A 80 -25.93 3.90 1.77
N LEU A 81 -25.23 4.76 2.51
CA LEU A 81 -23.76 4.79 2.54
C LEU A 81 -23.10 3.51 3.09
N PRO A 82 -23.63 2.82 4.13
CA PRO A 82 -23.07 1.53 4.54
C PRO A 82 -23.14 0.48 3.43
N LYS A 83 -24.28 0.37 2.74
CA LYS A 83 -24.45 -0.57 1.63
C LYS A 83 -23.51 -0.24 0.47
N HIS A 84 -23.41 1.04 0.11
CA HIS A 84 -22.46 1.51 -0.88
C HIS A 84 -21.02 1.11 -0.54
N CYS A 85 -20.59 1.34 0.71
CA CYS A 85 -19.25 0.97 1.16
C CYS A 85 -19.03 -0.54 1.13
N ALA A 86 -20.00 -1.34 1.57
CA ALA A 86 -19.92 -2.80 1.53
C ALA A 86 -19.76 -3.33 0.10
N GLU A 87 -20.47 -2.76 -0.88
CA GLU A 87 -20.31 -3.09 -2.30
C GLU A 87 -18.90 -2.73 -2.80
N LEU A 88 -18.34 -1.59 -2.37
CA LEU A 88 -16.97 -1.21 -2.71
C LEU A 88 -15.90 -2.10 -2.06
N VAL A 89 -16.12 -2.56 -0.82
CA VAL A 89 -15.26 -3.57 -0.18
C VAL A 89 -15.24 -4.84 -1.03
N LYS A 90 -16.43 -5.34 -1.41
CA LYS A 90 -16.56 -6.55 -2.22
C LYS A 90 -15.81 -6.42 -3.55
N LYS A 91 -16.10 -5.37 -4.33
CA LYS A 91 -15.44 -5.13 -5.63
C LYS A 91 -13.93 -4.97 -5.49
N SER A 92 -13.47 -4.27 -4.46
CA SER A 92 -12.04 -4.10 -4.22
C SER A 92 -11.36 -5.44 -3.92
N ASN A 93 -11.98 -6.31 -3.13
CA ASN A 93 -11.45 -7.65 -2.88
C ASN A 93 -11.43 -8.51 -4.16
N GLU A 94 -12.48 -8.48 -4.96
CA GLU A 94 -12.54 -9.19 -6.25
C GLU A 94 -11.42 -8.73 -7.20
N MET A 95 -11.16 -7.42 -7.28
CA MET A 95 -10.06 -6.88 -8.06
C MET A 95 -8.70 -7.29 -7.49
N ALA A 96 -8.52 -7.29 -6.17
CA ALA A 96 -7.29 -7.75 -5.55
C ALA A 96 -6.99 -9.21 -5.88
N GLU A 97 -8.01 -10.08 -5.82
CA GLU A 97 -7.87 -11.49 -6.20
C GLU A 97 -7.55 -11.68 -7.68
N LEU A 98 -8.16 -10.88 -8.57
CA LEU A 98 -7.86 -10.91 -9.99
C LEU A 98 -6.40 -10.55 -10.27
N TYR A 99 -5.91 -9.48 -9.65
CA TYR A 99 -4.52 -9.06 -9.81
C TYR A 99 -3.53 -10.04 -9.19
N GLU A 100 -3.88 -10.70 -8.08
CA GLU A 100 -3.06 -11.77 -7.51
C GLU A 100 -2.92 -12.95 -8.50
N LYS A 101 -4.03 -13.34 -9.15
CA LYS A 101 -3.99 -14.39 -10.18
C LYS A 101 -3.13 -14.01 -11.38
N LEU A 102 -3.19 -12.75 -11.82
CA LEU A 102 -2.32 -12.25 -12.88
C LEU A 102 -0.84 -12.29 -12.47
N ALA A 103 -0.53 -11.83 -11.25
CA ALA A 103 0.82 -11.90 -10.72
C ALA A 103 1.37 -13.33 -10.68
N GLN A 104 0.56 -14.29 -10.23
CA GLN A 104 0.95 -15.70 -10.18
C GLN A 104 1.14 -16.31 -11.57
N ALA A 105 0.34 -15.89 -12.56
CA ALA A 105 0.49 -16.33 -13.94
C ALA A 105 1.83 -15.85 -14.53
N GLU A 106 2.14 -14.57 -14.36
CA GLU A 106 3.40 -13.97 -14.83
C GLU A 106 4.61 -14.55 -14.10
N GLU A 107 4.52 -14.81 -12.80
CA GLU A 107 5.58 -15.47 -12.04
C GLU A 107 5.88 -16.87 -12.59
N LYS A 108 4.85 -17.67 -12.91
CA LYS A 108 5.03 -18.99 -13.54
C LYS A 108 5.70 -18.88 -14.90
N LEU A 109 5.39 -17.86 -15.70
CA LEU A 109 6.05 -17.63 -16.98
C LEU A 109 7.52 -17.23 -16.81
N SER A 110 7.83 -16.42 -15.79
CA SER A 110 9.21 -16.02 -15.48
C SER A 110 10.12 -17.19 -15.08
N MET A 111 9.52 -18.29 -14.59
CA MET A 111 10.22 -19.51 -14.17
C MET A 111 10.40 -20.55 -15.27
N LYS A 112 9.66 -20.45 -16.38
CA LYS A 112 9.82 -21.34 -17.54
C LYS A 112 10.97 -20.85 -18.40
N LYS A 113 12.17 -21.41 -18.16
CA LYS A 113 13.32 -21.31 -19.06
C LYS A 113 13.42 -22.56 -19.93
#